data_AF-A0A6S7LUV3-F1
#
_entry.id   AF-A0A6S7LUV3-F1
#
_cell.length_a   1.000
_cell.length_b   1.000
_cell.length_c   1.000
_cell.angle_alpha   90.00
_cell.angle_beta   90.00
_cell.angle_gamma   90.00
#
_symmetry.space_group_name_H-M   'P 1'
#
loop_
_entity.id
_entity.type
_entity.pdbx_description
1 polymer ?
#
loop_
_entity_poly.entity_id
_entity_poly.type
_entity_poly.pdbx_seq_one_letter_code
_entity_poly.pdbx_strand_id
1 'polypeptide(L)'
;MEALYRNVRVQCNNAEVQYGASLNDFDSLKSWAGENCVPLVRVITFENAEELTEEGIPFLLLFHHPDDKTSAELYRNTIQNHFLSHKGTINFLTADGVQFSHPLHHLGKSAS
;
A
#
# COMPACT_ATOMS: atom_id res chain seq x y z
N MET A 1 -30.01 -6.92 6.30
CA MET A 1 -28.77 -7.11 5.54
C MET A 1 -27.75 -6.18 6.17
N GLU A 2 -27.12 -6.65 7.25
CA GLU A 2 -26.15 -5.85 8.00
C GLU A 2 -24.86 -5.78 7.19
N ALA A 3 -24.51 -4.58 6.73
CA ALA A 3 -23.19 -4.34 6.19
C ALA A 3 -22.19 -4.46 7.34
N LEU A 4 -21.45 -5.56 7.37
CA LEU A 4 -20.30 -5.73 8.26
C LEU A 4 -19.23 -4.70 7.85
N TYR A 5 -19.26 -3.53 8.49
CA TYR A 5 -18.16 -2.57 8.38
C TYR A 5 -16.92 -3.17 9.04
N ARG A 6 -16.06 -3.77 8.20
CA ARG A 6 -14.72 -4.20 8.60
C ARG A 6 -13.94 -2.94 8.99
N ASN A 7 -13.50 -2.84 10.24
CA ASN A 7 -12.62 -1.78 10.71
C ASN A 7 -11.25 -1.92 10.02
N VAL A 8 -11.17 -1.44 8.77
CA VAL A 8 -9.89 -1.25 8.10
C VAL A 8 -9.21 -0.09 8.81
N ARG A 9 -8.12 -0.38 9.53
CA ARG A 9 -7.21 0.68 9.99
C ARG A 9 -6.54 1.27 8.77
N VAL A 10 -7.16 2.30 8.20
CA VAL A 10 -6.55 3.09 7.14
C VAL A 10 -5.57 4.04 7.81
N GLN A 11 -4.28 3.79 7.63
CA GLN A 11 -3.25 4.69 8.11
C GLN A 11 -3.18 5.88 7.15
N CYS A 12 -4.04 6.87 7.38
CA CYS A 12 -3.99 8.16 6.69
C CYS A 12 -2.67 8.86 7.03
N ASN A 13 -2.12 9.65 6.12
CA ASN A 13 -0.94 10.47 6.40
C ASN A 13 -1.14 11.24 7.72
N ASN A 14 -0.15 11.24 8.62
CA ASN A 14 -0.24 11.84 9.96
C ASN A 14 -0.42 13.38 9.97
N ALA A 15 -0.48 14.02 8.80
CA ALA A 15 -0.83 15.42 8.67
C ALA A 15 -2.36 15.54 8.52
N GLU A 16 -3.01 16.32 9.39
CA GLU A 16 -4.42 16.65 9.22
C GLU A 16 -4.61 17.38 7.87
N VAL A 17 -5.22 16.71 6.89
CA VAL A 17 -5.57 17.31 5.59
C VAL A 17 -7.07 17.65 5.61
N GLN A 18 -7.40 18.91 5.33
CA GLN A 18 -8.78 19.39 5.30
C GLN A 18 -9.40 19.19 3.90
N TYR A 19 -10.62 18.66 3.84
CA TYR A 19 -11.41 18.64 2.60
C TYR A 19 -12.09 20.00 2.40
N GLY A 20 -11.69 20.73 1.36
CA GLY A 20 -12.14 22.10 1.11
C GLY A 20 -13.39 22.26 0.25
N ALA A 21 -14.00 21.16 -0.22
CA ALA A 21 -15.13 21.19 -1.15
C ALA A 21 -16.44 20.75 -0.49
N SER A 22 -17.53 20.76 -1.27
CA SER A 22 -18.86 20.36 -0.79
C SER A 22 -18.90 18.88 -0.40
N LEU A 23 -19.49 18.58 0.77
CA LEU A 23 -19.75 17.20 1.21
C LEU A 23 -20.93 16.55 0.46
N ASN A 24 -21.73 17.34 -0.26
CA ASN A 24 -22.84 16.83 -1.05
C ASN A 24 -22.39 16.31 -2.43
N ASP A 25 -21.14 16.56 -2.81
CA ASP A 25 -20.52 15.98 -3.99
C ASP A 25 -19.77 14.71 -3.61
N PHE A 26 -20.46 13.57 -3.78
CA PHE A 26 -19.92 12.26 -3.43
C PHE A 26 -18.66 11.91 -4.23
N ASP A 27 -18.60 12.26 -5.51
CA ASP A 27 -17.48 11.89 -6.38
C ASP A 27 -16.23 12.66 -5.98
N SER A 28 -16.36 13.96 -5.71
CA SER A 28 -15.25 14.78 -5.19
C SER A 28 -14.75 14.26 -3.84
N LEU A 29 -15.67 13.92 -2.93
CA LEU A 29 -15.31 13.38 -1.62
C LEU A 29 -14.61 12.02 -1.74
N LYS A 30 -15.12 11.13 -2.59
CA LYS A 30 -14.55 9.80 -2.84
C LYS A 30 -13.15 9.89 -3.45
N SER A 31 -12.96 10.77 -4.44
CA SER A 31 -11.65 10.99 -5.06
C SER A 31 -10.64 11.50 -4.03
N TRP A 32 -11.03 12.53 -3.27
CA TRP A 32 -10.18 13.10 -2.23
C TRP A 32 -9.82 12.07 -1.15
N ALA A 33 -10.78 11.27 -0.69
CA ALA A 33 -10.53 10.21 0.27
C ALA A 33 -9.58 9.15 -0.30
N GLY A 34 -9.77 8.75 -1.56
CA GLY A 34 -8.87 7.82 -2.24
C GLY A 34 -7.42 8.34 -2.31
N GLU A 35 -7.26 9.64 -2.60
CA GLU A 35 -5.93 10.27 -2.69
C GLU A 35 -5.23 10.43 -1.33
N ASN A 36 -5.98 10.69 -0.27
CA ASN A 36 -5.41 11.03 1.05
C ASN A 36 -5.35 9.85 2.01
N CYS A 37 -6.20 8.84 1.82
CA CYS A 37 -6.31 7.70 2.72
C CYS A 37 -5.67 6.43 2.16
N VAL A 38 -5.51 6.30 0.83
CA VAL A 38 -4.86 5.13 0.24
C VAL A 38 -3.38 5.44 -0.03
N PRO A 39 -2.44 4.85 0.71
CA PRO A 39 -1.02 5.13 0.50
C PRO A 39 -0.56 4.60 -0.86
N LEU A 40 0.37 5.34 -1.48
CA LEU A 40 0.98 4.96 -2.76
C LEU A 40 1.74 3.62 -2.67
N VAL A 41 2.39 3.39 -1.52
CA VAL A 41 3.07 2.13 -1.21
C VAL A 41 2.36 1.46 -0.03
N ARG A 42 1.82 0.27 -0.24
CA ARG A 42 1.06 -0.49 0.77
C ARG A 42 1.90 -1.61 1.37
N VAL A 43 1.50 -2.12 2.53
CA VAL A 43 2.11 -3.31 3.13
C VAL A 43 1.29 -4.53 2.69
N ILE A 44 1.95 -5.52 2.08
CA ILE A 44 1.33 -6.83 1.84
C ILE A 44 1.52 -7.70 3.07
N THR A 45 0.44 -8.36 3.48
CA THR A 45 0.39 -9.34 4.55
C THR A 45 -0.30 -10.59 4.03
N PHE A 46 -0.26 -11.70 4.76
CA PHE A 46 -0.94 -12.92 4.31
C PHE A 46 -2.46 -12.74 4.20
N GLU A 47 -3.04 -11.89 5.04
CA GLU A 47 -4.49 -11.65 5.08
C GLU A 47 -4.99 -10.83 3.89
N ASN A 48 -4.15 -9.99 3.28
CA ASN A 48 -4.53 -9.15 2.15
C ASN A 48 -3.92 -9.60 0.81
N ALA A 49 -3.02 -10.59 0.82
CA ALA A 49 -2.32 -11.03 -0.37
C ALA A 49 -3.27 -11.54 -1.46
N GLU A 50 -4.30 -12.32 -1.08
CA GLU A 50 -5.30 -12.84 -2.00
C GLU A 50 -6.06 -11.69 -2.70
N GLU A 51 -6.61 -10.75 -1.92
CA GLU A 51 -7.32 -9.56 -2.42
C GLU A 51 -6.44 -8.73 -3.37
N LEU A 52 -5.17 -8.52 -3.03
CA LEU A 52 -4.23 -7.78 -3.89
C LEU A 52 -3.92 -8.51 -5.20
N THR A 53 -3.91 -9.84 -5.20
CA THR A 53 -3.68 -10.62 -6.43
C THR A 53 -4.90 -10.70 -7.33
N GLU A 54 -6.11 -10.62 -6.75
CA GLU A 54 -7.38 -10.59 -7.50
C GLU A 54 -7.55 -9.31 -8.34
N GLU A 55 -6.84 -8.22 -7.99
CA GLU A 55 -6.83 -7.00 -8.80
C GLU A 55 -6.22 -7.20 -10.20
N GLY A 56 -5.40 -8.25 -10.39
CA GLY A 56 -4.77 -8.57 -11.69
C GLY A 56 -3.67 -7.59 -12.12
N ILE A 57 -3.19 -6.74 -11.19
CA ILE A 57 -2.15 -5.73 -11.43
C ILE A 57 -0.80 -6.27 -10.96
N PRO A 58 0.29 -6.13 -11.76
CA PRO A 58 1.62 -6.60 -11.37
C PRO A 58 2.16 -5.87 -10.13
N PHE A 59 2.98 -6.57 -9.35
CA PHE A 59 3.58 -6.05 -8.12
C PHE A 59 5.00 -5.57 -8.35
N LEU A 60 5.33 -4.40 -7.79
CA LEU A 60 6.70 -4.02 -7.47
C LEU A 60 6.84 -4.09 -5.96
N LEU A 61 7.57 -5.10 -5.47
CA LEU A 61 7.60 -5.49 -4.08
C LEU A 61 9.00 -5.36 -3.48
N LEU A 62 9.10 -4.60 -2.39
CA LEU A 62 10.28 -4.58 -1.52
C LEU A 62 10.08 -5.56 -0.36
N PHE A 63 10.94 -6.57 -0.25
CA PHE A 63 11.11 -7.33 0.98
C PHE A 63 12.16 -6.65 1.87
N HIS A 64 11.85 -6.44 3.14
CA HIS A 64 12.78 -5.85 4.11
C HIS A 64 12.57 -6.42 5.51
N HIS A 65 13.59 -6.36 6.37
CA HIS A 65 13.41 -6.68 7.79
C HIS A 65 12.41 -5.70 8.44
N PRO A 66 11.55 -6.12 9.37
CA PRO A 66 10.63 -5.23 10.10
C PRO A 66 11.30 -4.02 10.74
N ASP A 67 12.55 -4.18 11.19
CA ASP A 67 13.34 -3.12 11.84
C ASP A 67 14.03 -2.19 10.84
N ASP A 68 14.17 -2.59 9.57
CA ASP A 68 14.73 -1.74 8.52
C ASP A 68 13.70 -0.74 8.00
N LYS A 69 13.54 0.36 8.74
CA LYS A 69 12.69 1.49 8.33
C LYS A 69 13.32 2.34 7.23
N THR A 70 14.65 2.38 7.18
CA THR A 70 15.40 3.22 6.23
C THR A 70 15.19 2.77 4.79
N SER A 71 15.27 1.46 4.50
CA SER A 71 15.00 0.96 3.15
C SER A 71 13.55 1.16 2.73
N ALA A 72 12.62 1.00 3.67
CA ALA A 72 11.19 1.21 3.42
C ALA A 72 10.86 2.68 3.13
N GLU A 73 11.53 3.63 3.79
CA GLU A 73 11.41 5.07 3.51
C GLU A 73 12.06 5.44 2.18
N LEU A 74 13.28 4.94 1.92
CA LEU A 74 13.96 5.17 0.65
C LEU A 74 13.10 4.68 -0.52
N TYR A 75 12.54 3.47 -0.41
CA TYR A 75 11.65 2.92 -1.43
C TYR A 75 10.42 3.80 -1.67
N ARG A 76 9.74 4.25 -0.61
CA ARG A 76 8.61 5.18 -0.74
C ARG A 76 9.00 6.45 -1.48
N ASN A 77 10.12 7.07 -1.12
CA ASN A 77 10.61 8.28 -1.78
C ASN A 77 10.96 8.03 -3.24
N THR A 78 11.60 6.90 -3.55
CA THR A 78 11.93 6.51 -4.93
C THR A 78 10.67 6.31 -5.78
N ILE A 79 9.65 5.61 -5.26
CA ILE A 79 8.37 5.41 -5.96
C ILE A 79 7.69 6.76 -6.22
N GLN A 80 7.62 7.62 -5.22
CA GLN A 80 6.99 8.94 -5.35
C GLN A 80 7.69 9.82 -6.39
N ASN A 81 9.03 9.80 -6.45
CA ASN A 81 9.80 10.66 -7.34
C ASN A 81 9.90 10.13 -8.78
N HIS A 82 9.86 8.81 -8.99
CA HIS A 82 10.20 8.22 -10.29
C HIS A 82 9.10 7.36 -10.91
N PHE A 83 8.15 6.85 -10.11
CA PHE A 83 7.18 5.85 -10.57
C PHE A 83 5.72 6.29 -10.42
N LEU A 84 5.46 7.55 -10.06
CA LEU A 84 4.11 8.07 -9.89
C LEU A 84 3.23 7.92 -11.15
N SER A 85 3.82 7.99 -12.35
CA SER A 85 3.14 7.78 -13.62
C SER A 85 2.58 6.35 -13.82
N HIS A 86 3.04 5.38 -13.02
CA HIS A 86 2.59 3.99 -13.06
C HIS A 86 1.57 3.69 -11.96
N LYS A 87 1.08 4.71 -11.23
CA LYS A 87 -0.02 4.55 -10.28
C LYS A 87 -1.25 3.97 -11.00
N GLY A 88 -1.76 2.85 -10.49
CA GLY A 88 -2.91 2.14 -11.06
C GLY A 88 -2.57 1.13 -12.15
N THR A 89 -1.32 1.06 -12.61
CA THR A 89 -0.84 0.00 -13.52
C THR A 89 0.17 -0.94 -12.87
N ILE A 90 0.77 -0.52 -11.75
CA ILE A 90 1.63 -1.31 -10.88
C ILE A 90 1.20 -1.08 -9.43
N ASN A 91 1.12 -2.17 -8.66
CA ASN A 91 0.94 -2.11 -7.21
C ASN A 91 2.29 -2.07 -6.51
N PHE A 92 2.59 -0.95 -5.84
CA PHE A 92 3.82 -0.77 -5.08
C PHE A 92 3.62 -1.27 -3.65
N LEU A 93 4.40 -2.28 -3.27
CA LEU A 93 4.21 -3.00 -2.02
C LEU A 93 5.52 -3.11 -1.23
N THR A 94 5.40 -3.20 0.09
CA THR A 94 6.46 -3.66 0.99
C THR A 94 6.00 -4.91 1.74
N ALA A 95 6.89 -5.87 1.95
CA ALA A 95 6.64 -7.10 2.72
C ALA A 95 7.70 -7.27 3.82
N ASP A 96 7.27 -7.87 4.94
CA ASP A 96 8.16 -8.38 5.97
C ASP A 96 8.95 -9.59 5.43
N GLY A 97 10.26 -9.43 5.25
CA GLY A 97 11.13 -10.48 4.72
C GLY A 97 11.26 -11.71 5.63
N VAL A 98 10.97 -11.59 6.92
CA VAL A 98 10.96 -12.72 7.86
C VAL A 98 9.68 -13.53 7.67
N GLN A 99 8.53 -12.85 7.65
CA GLN A 99 7.23 -13.50 7.41
C GLN A 99 7.16 -14.13 6.01
N PHE A 100 7.66 -13.44 4.99
CA PHE A 100 7.68 -13.90 3.60
C PHE A 100 8.95 -14.68 3.22
N SER A 101 9.63 -15.29 4.19
CA SER A 101 10.85 -16.08 3.97
C SER A 101 10.65 -17.24 2.99
N HIS A 102 9.47 -17.89 3.00
CA HIS A 102 9.18 -18.98 2.06
C HIS A 102 9.07 -18.49 0.59
N PRO A 103 8.28 -17.45 0.25
CA PRO A 103 8.35 -16.80 -1.06
C PRO A 103 9.74 -16.32 -1.46
N LEU A 104 10.51 -15.72 -0.53
CA LEU A 104 11.89 -15.29 -0.80
C LEU A 104 12.81 -16.46 -1.20
N HIS A 105 12.62 -17.62 -0.59
CA HIS A 105 13.40 -18.81 -0.93
C HIS A 105 13.16 -19.27 -2.38
N HIS A 106 11.91 -19.18 -2.87
CA HIS A 106 11.59 -19.47 -4.28
C HIS A 106 12.25 -18.48 -5.26
N LEU A 107 12.63 -17.30 -4.79
CA LEU A 107 13.39 -16.30 -5.54
C LEU A 107 14.91 -16.45 -5.37
N GLY A 108 15.39 -17.48 -4.67
CA GLY A 108 16.80 -17.68 -4.36
C GLY A 108 17.37 -16.62 -3.39
N LYS A 109 16.51 -16.03 -2.55
CA LYS A 109 16.86 -15.01 -1.55
C LYS A 109 16.57 -15.51 -0.13
N SER A 110 17.16 -14.86 0.85
CA SER A 110 16.92 -15.10 2.27
C SER A 110 16.45 -13.82 2.96
N ALA A 111 15.79 -13.96 4.11
CA ALA A 111 15.54 -12.83 4.98
C ALA A 111 16.89 -12.16 5.33
N SER A 112 16.93 -10.82 5.28
CA SER A 112 18.06 -9.98 5.68
C SER A 112 17.52 -8.84 6.51
#